data_AF-A0A838QHA4-F1
#
_entry.id   AF-A0A838QHA4-F1
#
_cell.length_a   1.000
_cell.length_b   1.000
_cell.length_c   1.000
_cell.angle_alpha   90.00
_cell.angle_beta   90.00
_cell.angle_gamma   90.00
#
_symmetry.space_group_name_H-M   'P 1'
#
loop_
_entity.id
_entity.type
_entity.pdbx_description
1 polymer ?
#
loop_
_entity_poly.entity_id
_entity_poly.type
_entity_poly.pdbx_seq_one_letter_code
_entity_poly.pdbx_strand_id
1 'polypeptide(L)'
;MTSVRQLRPDPPQEPPALHLRAMDNLAFIRDTMEAAGSFTAVSGWGMVAIGVLAIIVAVAAGLQTTESAALNIWLATAVLSPAIMLWAMARKASAARMPLLSGPGRKFVLSFSPPMVVGALLTLVLY
;
A
#
# COMPACT_ATOMS: atom_id res chain seq x y z
N MET A 1 -13.95 52.77 -43.09
CA MET A 1 -13.24 51.55 -43.56
C MET A 1 -13.47 50.45 -42.54
N THR A 2 -14.50 49.64 -42.76
CA THR A 2 -14.89 48.53 -41.87
C THR A 2 -14.16 47.26 -42.31
N SER A 3 -13.24 46.77 -41.47
CA SER A 3 -12.51 45.53 -41.74
C SER A 3 -13.45 44.34 -41.57
N VAL A 4 -13.74 43.64 -42.67
CA VAL A 4 -14.50 42.39 -42.65
C VAL A 4 -13.65 41.32 -41.95
N ARG A 5 -14.01 40.94 -40.72
CA ARG A 5 -13.42 39.80 -40.02
C ARG A 5 -13.83 38.52 -40.75
N GLN A 6 -12.91 37.94 -41.52
CA GLN A 6 -13.12 36.65 -42.15
C GLN A 6 -13.38 35.60 -41.05
N LEU A 7 -14.58 35.02 -41.05
CA LEU A 7 -14.90 33.80 -40.30
C LEU A 7 -14.14 32.67 -40.97
N ARG A 8 -12.92 32.40 -40.49
CA ARG A 8 -12.20 31.16 -40.82
C ARG A 8 -13.11 30.01 -40.37
N PRO A 9 -13.52 29.10 -41.27
CA PRO A 9 -14.28 27.92 -40.85
C PRO A 9 -13.45 27.18 -39.81
N ASP A 10 -14.04 26.83 -38.66
CA ASP A 10 -13.37 25.90 -37.75
C ASP A 10 -13.02 24.64 -38.55
N PRO A 11 -11.78 24.14 -38.43
CA PRO A 11 -11.41 22.90 -39.09
C PRO A 11 -12.45 21.83 -38.70
N PRO A 12 -12.90 20.99 -39.65
CA PRO A 12 -13.88 19.96 -39.34
C PRO A 12 -13.39 19.18 -38.14
N GLN A 13 -14.15 19.18 -37.05
CA GLN A 13 -13.84 18.38 -35.88
C GLN A 13 -13.78 16.93 -36.35
N GLU A 14 -12.58 16.35 -36.36
CA GLU A 14 -12.41 14.93 -36.65
C GLU A 14 -13.40 14.18 -35.75
N PRO A 15 -14.27 13.31 -36.32
CA PRO A 15 -15.24 12.60 -35.52
C PRO A 15 -14.48 11.90 -34.40
N PRO A 16 -14.91 12.07 -33.12
CA PRO A 16 -14.19 11.50 -32.00
C PRO A 16 -13.98 10.03 -32.30
N ALA A 17 -12.72 9.58 -32.24
CA ALA A 17 -12.38 8.20 -32.53
C ALA A 17 -12.92 7.29 -31.41
N LEU A 18 -14.25 7.11 -31.38
CA LEU A 18 -14.98 6.37 -30.35
C LEU A 18 -14.45 4.95 -30.23
N HIS A 19 -13.98 4.38 -31.34
CA HIS A 19 -13.33 3.08 -31.36
C HIS A 19 -11.99 3.07 -30.61
N LEU A 20 -11.10 4.05 -30.83
CA LEU A 20 -9.84 4.17 -30.09
C LEU A 20 -10.10 4.37 -28.60
N ARG A 21 -11.05 5.26 -28.25
CA ARG A 21 -11.43 5.49 -26.85
C ARG A 21 -12.05 4.25 -26.19
N ALA A 22 -12.82 3.46 -26.94
CA ALA A 22 -13.36 2.20 -26.45
C ALA A 22 -12.25 1.16 -26.20
N MET A 23 -11.26 1.06 -27.10
CA MET A 23 -10.09 0.19 -26.92
C MET A 23 -9.25 0.60 -25.71
N ASP A 24 -9.00 1.90 -25.52
CA ASP A 24 -8.30 2.42 -24.35
C ASP A 24 -9.03 2.10 -23.04
N ASN A 25 -10.36 2.26 -23.03
CA ASN A 25 -11.18 1.91 -21.88
C ASN A 25 -11.12 0.41 -21.55
N LEU A 26 -11.12 -0.47 -22.56
CA LEU A 26 -11.00 -1.92 -22.35
C LEU A 26 -9.61 -2.29 -21.82
N ALA A 27 -8.55 -1.67 -22.35
CA ALA A 27 -7.19 -1.82 -21.83
C ALA A 27 -7.11 -1.36 -20.37
N PHE A 28 -7.67 -0.20 -20.05
CA PHE A 28 -7.74 0.32 -18.69
C PHE A 28 -8.50 -0.62 -17.74
N ILE A 29 -9.66 -1.14 -18.15
CA ILE A 29 -10.43 -2.10 -17.33
C ILE A 29 -9.59 -3.35 -17.07
N ARG A 30 -8.96 -3.92 -18.08
CA ARG A 30 -8.09 -5.08 -17.92
C ARG A 30 -6.92 -4.79 -16.96
N ASP A 31 -6.22 -3.69 -17.17
CA ASP A 31 -5.08 -3.30 -16.34
C ASP A 31 -5.50 -3.07 -14.88
N THR A 32 -6.68 -2.48 -14.65
CA THR A 32 -7.21 -2.28 -13.29
C THR A 32 -7.63 -3.59 -12.64
N MET A 33 -8.20 -4.55 -13.37
CA MET A 33 -8.51 -5.89 -12.86
C MET A 33 -7.24 -6.69 -12.53
N GLU A 34 -6.23 -6.65 -13.42
CA GLU A 34 -4.94 -7.30 -13.17
C GLU A 34 -4.22 -6.66 -11.97
N ALA A 35 -4.27 -5.32 -11.84
CA ALA A 35 -3.72 -4.60 -10.70
C ALA A 35 -4.48 -4.89 -9.39
N ALA A 36 -5.79 -5.14 -9.42
CA ALA A 36 -6.59 -5.45 -8.23
C ALA A 36 -6.16 -6.76 -7.56
N GLY A 37 -5.69 -7.75 -8.34
CA GLY A 37 -5.14 -9.00 -7.80
C GLY A 37 -3.97 -8.75 -6.84
N SER A 38 -3.18 -7.72 -7.10
CA SER A 38 -2.02 -7.38 -6.30
C SER A 38 -2.33 -6.81 -4.89
N PHE A 39 -3.52 -6.25 -4.69
CA PHE A 39 -3.99 -5.78 -3.37
C PHE A 39 -4.54 -6.93 -2.50
N THR A 40 -4.86 -8.08 -3.09
CA THR A 40 -5.24 -9.28 -2.33
C THR A 40 -4.04 -9.96 -1.67
N ALA A 41 -2.82 -9.51 -1.93
CA ALA A 41 -1.61 -10.09 -1.37
C ALA A 41 -1.57 -10.04 0.17
N VAL A 42 -2.33 -9.11 0.80
CA VAL A 42 -2.46 -9.07 2.26
C VAL A 42 -3.07 -10.38 2.76
N SER A 43 -2.35 -11.06 3.65
CA SER A 43 -2.78 -12.34 4.20
C SER A 43 -3.75 -12.11 5.37
N GLY A 44 -5.00 -12.56 5.23
CA GLY A 44 -5.99 -12.49 6.31
C GLY A 44 -5.54 -13.28 7.54
N TRP A 45 -5.01 -14.49 7.34
CA TRP A 45 -4.42 -15.29 8.42
C TRP A 45 -3.17 -14.62 9.03
N GLY A 46 -2.39 -13.89 8.24
CA GLY A 46 -1.30 -13.06 8.74
C GLY A 46 -1.79 -11.96 9.69
N MET A 47 -2.88 -11.27 9.34
CA MET A 47 -3.51 -10.28 10.24
C MET A 47 -4.06 -10.91 11.52
N VAL A 48 -4.70 -12.09 11.43
CA VAL A 48 -5.18 -12.81 12.63
C VAL A 48 -4.01 -13.16 13.55
N ALA A 49 -2.91 -13.69 13.01
CA ALA A 49 -1.72 -14.02 13.79
C ALA A 49 -1.12 -12.81 14.49
N ILE A 50 -1.04 -11.65 13.80
CA ILE A 50 -0.57 -10.39 14.39
C ILE A 50 -1.52 -9.89 15.47
N GLY A 51 -2.84 -10.02 15.28
CA GLY A 51 -3.83 -9.67 16.31
C GLY A 51 -3.68 -10.49 17.59
N VAL A 52 -3.48 -11.80 17.45
CA VAL A 52 -3.18 -12.69 18.59
C VAL A 52 -1.87 -12.30 19.26
N LEU A 53 -0.81 -12.04 18.47
CA LEU A 53 0.46 -11.56 18.98
C LEU A 53 0.30 -10.25 19.77
N ALA A 54 -0.49 -9.30 19.26
CA ALA A 54 -0.73 -8.02 19.91
C ALA A 54 -1.41 -8.19 21.28
N ILE A 55 -2.37 -9.11 21.41
CA ILE A 55 -3.02 -9.42 22.69
C ILE A 55 -1.99 -9.99 23.69
N ILE A 56 -1.17 -10.95 23.25
CA ILE A 56 -0.12 -11.56 24.10
C ILE A 56 0.87 -10.48 24.56
N VAL A 57 1.30 -9.63 23.65
CA VAL A 57 2.25 -8.53 23.91
C VAL A 57 1.67 -7.50 24.86
N ALA A 58 0.41 -7.09 24.67
CA ALA A 58 -0.26 -6.15 25.56
C ALA A 58 -0.33 -6.67 27.00
N VAL A 59 -0.68 -7.95 27.17
CA VAL A 59 -0.68 -8.59 28.50
C VAL A 59 0.74 -8.66 29.05
N ALA A 60 1.72 -9.15 28.27
CA ALA A 60 3.10 -9.30 28.72
C ALA A 60 3.75 -7.96 29.11
N ALA A 61 3.49 -6.89 28.36
CA ALA A 61 3.96 -5.54 28.65
C ALA A 61 3.27 -4.95 29.88
N GLY A 62 1.96 -5.19 30.05
CA GLY A 62 1.20 -4.74 31.22
C GLY A 62 1.60 -5.42 32.53
N LEU A 63 2.26 -6.57 32.46
CA LEU A 63 2.83 -7.26 33.62
C LEU A 63 4.24 -6.77 34.00
N GLN A 64 4.88 -5.93 33.19
CA GLN A 64 6.19 -5.39 33.50
C GLN A 64 6.08 -4.25 34.52
N THR A 65 6.94 -4.27 35.53
CA THR A 65 7.02 -3.23 36.57
C THR A 65 7.85 -2.02 36.12
N THR A 66 8.70 -2.20 35.12
CA THR A 66 9.61 -1.17 34.61
C THR A 66 9.20 -0.73 33.22
N GLU A 67 9.17 0.59 32.99
CA GLU A 67 8.80 1.17 31.70
C GLU A 67 9.73 0.71 30.57
N SER A 68 11.03 0.58 30.83
CA SER A 68 12.01 0.12 29.83
C SER A 68 11.77 -1.34 29.40
N ALA A 69 11.36 -2.21 30.32
CA ALA A 69 11.01 -3.60 30.01
C ALA A 69 9.74 -3.68 29.16
N ALA A 70 8.72 -2.89 29.49
CA ALA A 70 7.50 -2.79 28.68
C ALA A 70 7.80 -2.24 27.27
N LEU A 71 8.62 -1.19 27.19
CA LEU A 71 9.03 -0.57 25.93
C LEU A 71 9.84 -1.52 25.04
N ASN A 72 10.76 -2.30 25.61
CA ASN A 72 11.51 -3.31 24.87
C ASN A 72 10.60 -4.40 24.27
N ILE A 73 9.56 -4.82 24.99
CA ILE A 73 8.57 -5.77 24.47
C ILE A 73 7.82 -5.16 23.28
N TRP A 74 7.41 -3.89 23.38
CA TRP A 74 6.77 -3.18 22.27
C TRP A 74 7.70 -3.02 21.06
N LEU A 75 8.97 -2.64 21.26
CA LEU A 75 9.96 -2.52 20.19
C LEU A 75 10.24 -3.85 19.50
N ALA A 76 10.41 -4.93 20.26
CA ALA A 76 10.58 -6.27 19.70
C ALA A 76 9.36 -6.66 18.83
N THR A 77 8.16 -6.36 19.31
CA THR A 77 6.91 -6.65 18.60
C THR A 77 6.74 -5.81 17.34
N ALA A 78 7.19 -4.54 17.37
CA ALA A 78 7.18 -3.64 16.23
C ALA A 78 8.02 -4.16 15.05
N VAL A 79 9.06 -4.95 15.33
CA VAL A 79 9.89 -5.63 14.31
C VAL A 79 9.31 -6.99 13.92
N LEU A 80 8.81 -7.77 14.89
CA LEU A 80 8.26 -9.11 14.64
C LEU A 80 6.98 -9.06 13.80
N SER A 81 6.08 -8.12 14.07
CA SER A 81 4.80 -7.99 13.36
C SER A 81 4.96 -7.83 11.84
N PRO A 82 5.76 -6.88 11.32
CA PRO A 82 5.98 -6.77 9.88
C PRO A 82 6.72 -7.98 9.31
N ALA A 83 7.62 -8.63 10.05
CA ALA A 83 8.27 -9.86 9.59
C ALA A 83 7.25 -11.00 9.38
N ILE A 84 6.32 -11.18 10.33
CA ILE A 84 5.21 -12.14 10.22
C ILE A 84 4.32 -11.81 9.03
N MET A 85 3.96 -10.53 8.85
CA MET A 85 3.13 -10.10 7.72
C MET A 85 3.82 -10.39 6.39
N LEU A 86 5.08 -9.98 6.23
CA LEU A 86 5.85 -10.19 5.01
C LEU A 86 5.98 -11.67 4.68
N TRP A 87 6.23 -12.51 5.69
CA TRP A 87 6.30 -13.96 5.51
C TRP A 87 4.94 -14.56 5.12
N ALA A 88 3.84 -14.12 5.75
CA ALA A 88 2.49 -14.58 5.42
C ALA A 88 2.07 -14.15 4.01
N MET A 89 2.41 -12.92 3.61
CA MET A 89 2.24 -12.42 2.24
C MET A 89 3.10 -13.23 1.26
N ALA A 90 4.35 -13.51 1.59
CA ALA A 90 5.27 -14.33 0.78
C ALA A 90 4.72 -15.73 0.52
N ARG A 91 4.22 -16.40 1.56
CA ARG A 91 3.55 -17.70 1.44
C ARG A 91 2.30 -17.62 0.57
N LYS A 92 1.44 -16.61 0.77
CA LYS A 92 0.21 -16.42 -0.01
C LYS A 92 0.48 -16.15 -1.49
N ALA A 93 1.44 -15.26 -1.79
CA ALA A 93 1.78 -14.92 -3.16
C ALA A 93 2.49 -16.08 -3.89
N SER A 94 3.33 -16.84 -3.19
CA SER A 94 3.94 -18.06 -3.74
C SER A 94 2.86 -19.10 -4.09
N ALA A 95 1.88 -19.32 -3.21
CA ALA A 95 0.75 -20.20 -3.48
C ALA A 95 -0.11 -19.74 -4.67
N ALA A 96 -0.19 -18.43 -4.91
CA ALA A 96 -0.96 -17.85 -6.01
C ALA A 96 -0.14 -17.54 -7.28
N ARG A 97 1.16 -17.87 -7.32
CA ARG A 97 2.11 -17.51 -8.41
C ARG A 97 2.09 -16.04 -8.82
N MET A 98 1.87 -15.14 -7.87
CA MET A 98 1.85 -13.69 -8.12
C MET A 98 3.17 -13.04 -7.66
N PRO A 99 3.71 -12.03 -8.38
CA PRO A 99 4.87 -11.29 -7.91
C PRO A 99 4.53 -10.49 -6.64
N LEU A 100 5.36 -10.67 -5.59
CA LEU A 100 5.17 -10.02 -4.28
C LEU A 100 5.38 -8.51 -4.30
N LEU A 101 6.22 -8.03 -5.20
CA LEU A 101 6.57 -6.63 -5.37
C LEU A 101 5.80 -6.03 -6.55
N SER A 102 4.48 -6.00 -6.41
CA SER A 102 3.62 -5.20 -7.26
C SER A 102 3.76 -3.71 -6.91
N GLY A 103 3.39 -2.83 -7.85
CA GLY A 103 3.42 -1.36 -7.67
C GLY A 103 2.83 -0.85 -6.34
N PRO A 104 1.73 -1.42 -5.80
CA PRO A 104 1.17 -1.04 -4.50
C PRO A 104 2.08 -1.26 -3.29
N GLY A 105 2.81 -2.39 -3.24
CA GLY A 105 3.70 -2.70 -2.11
C GLY A 105 4.83 -1.66 -1.99
N ARG A 106 5.39 -1.21 -3.12
CA ARG A 106 6.39 -0.14 -3.15
C ARG A 106 5.84 1.19 -2.63
N LYS A 107 4.61 1.55 -3.01
CA LYS A 107 3.94 2.75 -2.51
C LYS A 107 3.72 2.69 -0.99
N PHE A 108 3.31 1.54 -0.47
CA PHE A 108 3.16 1.35 0.98
C PHE A 108 4.46 1.58 1.73
N VAL A 109 5.57 0.97 1.29
CA VAL A 109 6.88 1.14 1.94
C VAL A 109 7.32 2.60 1.91
N LEU A 110 7.15 3.28 0.76
CA LEU A 110 7.53 4.69 0.62
C LEU A 110 6.68 5.63 1.50
N SER A 111 5.40 5.31 1.72
CA SER A 111 4.53 6.12 2.60
C SER A 111 4.69 5.76 4.07
N PHE A 112 5.04 4.52 4.40
CA PHE A 112 5.13 4.01 5.77
C PHE A 112 6.52 4.22 6.39
N SER A 113 7.60 4.20 5.60
CA SER A 113 8.96 4.31 6.14
C SER A 113 9.25 5.67 6.80
N PRO A 114 8.85 6.84 6.25
CA PRO A 114 9.14 8.11 6.91
C PRO A 114 8.53 8.24 8.32
N PRO A 115 7.23 7.97 8.55
CA PRO A 115 6.66 8.07 9.91
C PRO A 115 7.23 7.02 10.86
N MET A 116 7.59 5.83 10.38
CA MET A 116 8.26 4.83 11.24
C MET A 116 9.65 5.28 11.69
N VAL A 117 10.44 5.87 10.79
CA VAL A 117 11.76 6.43 11.13
C VAL A 117 11.61 7.56 12.16
N VAL A 118 10.64 8.45 11.95
CA VAL A 118 10.35 9.53 12.93
C VAL A 118 9.93 8.95 14.27
N GLY A 119 9.03 7.95 14.28
CA GLY A 119 8.62 7.26 15.50
C GLY A 119 9.81 6.65 16.25
N ALA A 120 10.70 5.95 15.55
CA ALA A 120 11.90 5.37 16.15
C ALA A 120 12.83 6.45 16.74
N LEU A 121 13.04 7.56 16.04
CA LEU A 121 13.84 8.68 16.54
C LEU A 121 13.21 9.31 17.79
N LEU A 122 11.89 9.52 17.79
CA LEU A 122 11.18 10.05 18.96
C LEU A 122 11.27 9.10 20.15
N THR A 123 11.15 7.78 19.94
CA THR A 123 11.33 6.81 21.03
C THR A 123 12.73 6.88 21.63
N LEU A 124 13.78 6.99 20.81
CA LEU A 124 15.17 7.11 21.28
C LEU A 124 15.46 8.41 22.05
N VAL A 125 14.71 9.49 21.77
CA VAL A 125 14.91 10.79 22.42
C VAL A 125 14.12 10.90 23.72
N LEU A 126 12.95 10.26 23.79
CA LEU A 126 12.01 10.40 24.90
C LEU A 126 12.17 9.32 25.99
N TYR A 127 12.80 8.18 25.68
CA TYR A 127 12.97 7.02 26.56
C TYR A 127 14.38 6.45 26.50
#